data_AF-A0A4Q3YP60-F1
#
_entry.id   AF-A0A4Q3YP60-F1
#
_cell.length_a   1.000
_cell.length_b   1.000
_cell.length_c   1.000
_cell.angle_alpha   90.00
_cell.angle_beta   90.00
_cell.angle_gamma   90.00
#
_symmetry.space_group_name_H-M   'P 1'
#
loop_
_entity.id
_entity.type
_entity.pdbx_description
1 polymer ?
#
loop_
_entity_poly.entity_id
_entity_poly.type
_entity_poly.pdbx_seq_one_letter_code
_entity_poly.pdbx_strand_id
1 'polypeptide(L)'
;MVVDGQTLANRELRKSAILRLGQLAGRVGALIDGELPRLLVVVTHRDLHEPDPVAIEWMVAEFAKQNVSFKLMPVASFSENAIKAGDGLAELIQETVGEPKPLPVFWPGTDLRSGMSSFLSYRRDQ
;
A
#
# COMPACT_ATOMS: atom_id res chain seq x y z
N MET A 1 2.83 -3.56 0.44
CA MET A 1 3.53 -4.81 0.79
C MET A 1 4.96 -4.48 1.16
N VAL A 2 5.62 -5.31 1.97
CA VAL A 2 6.99 -5.07 2.45
C VAL A 2 7.87 -6.28 2.13
N VAL A 3 9.09 -6.04 1.70
CA VAL A 3 10.13 -7.06 1.45
C VAL A 3 11.47 -6.56 1.97
N ASP A 4 12.26 -7.47 2.50
CA ASP A 4 13.62 -7.19 2.96
C ASP A 4 14.59 -7.11 1.77
N GLY A 5 15.31 -5.99 1.65
CA GLY A 5 16.35 -5.76 0.65
C GLY A 5 17.50 -6.77 0.71
N GLN A 6 17.86 -7.28 1.89
CA GLN A 6 18.86 -8.34 2.02
C GLN A 6 18.41 -9.65 1.36
N THR A 7 17.12 -9.98 1.51
CA THR A 7 16.52 -11.15 0.87
C THR A 7 16.53 -11.00 -0.65
N LEU A 8 16.33 -9.79 -1.17
CA LEU A 8 16.42 -9.51 -2.61
C LEU A 8 17.86 -9.52 -3.12
N ALA A 9 18.83 -9.07 -2.32
CA ALA A 9 20.24 -9.10 -2.67
C ALA A 9 20.78 -10.54 -2.77
N ASN A 10 20.35 -11.43 -1.88
CA ASN A 10 20.72 -12.84 -1.89
C ASN A 10 20.11 -13.58 -3.10
N ARG A 11 20.95 -13.99 -4.05
CA ARG A 11 20.54 -14.66 -5.31
C ARG A 11 19.73 -15.94 -5.09
N GLU A 12 20.03 -16.71 -4.05
CA GLU A 12 19.33 -17.97 -3.76
C GLU A 12 17.92 -17.70 -3.25
N LEU A 13 17.75 -16.70 -2.39
CA LEU A 13 16.47 -16.37 -1.77
C LEU A 13 15.58 -15.52 -2.67
N ARG A 14 16.19 -14.62 -3.47
CA ARG A 14 15.54 -13.63 -4.34
C ARG A 14 14.39 -14.22 -5.14
N LYS A 15 14.65 -15.30 -5.90
CA LYS A 15 13.64 -15.88 -6.81
C LYS A 15 12.40 -16.35 -6.05
N SER A 16 12.60 -17.01 -4.91
CA SER A 16 11.51 -17.51 -4.10
C SER A 16 10.71 -16.38 -3.44
N ALA A 17 11.39 -15.32 -2.99
CA ALA A 17 10.76 -14.14 -2.40
C ALA A 17 9.90 -13.38 -3.41
N ILE A 18 10.45 -13.12 -4.61
CA ILE A 18 9.72 -12.45 -5.69
C ILE A 18 8.49 -13.25 -6.13
N LEU A 19 8.62 -14.58 -6.29
CA LEU A 19 7.49 -15.44 -6.66
C LEU A 19 6.36 -15.37 -5.62
N ARG A 20 6.71 -15.43 -4.32
CA ARG A 20 5.73 -15.33 -3.23
C ARG A 20 5.06 -13.95 -3.17
N LEU A 21 5.81 -12.88 -3.43
CA LEU A 21 5.27 -11.52 -3.52
C LEU A 21 4.26 -11.41 -4.67
N GLY A 22 4.58 -11.94 -5.84
CA GLY A 22 3.65 -11.97 -6.98
C GLY A 22 2.37 -12.75 -6.64
N GLN A 23 2.50 -13.95 -6.08
CA GLN A 23 1.34 -14.75 -5.64
C GLN A 23 0.48 -14.01 -4.60
N LEU A 24 1.11 -13.31 -3.65
CA LEU A 24 0.39 -12.51 -2.67
C LEU A 24 -0.34 -11.34 -3.33
N ALA A 25 0.29 -10.65 -4.28
CA ALA A 25 -0.34 -9.56 -5.03
C ALA A 25 -1.58 -10.04 -5.80
N GLY A 26 -1.50 -11.20 -6.47
CA GLY A 26 -2.65 -11.81 -7.14
C GLY A 26 -3.78 -12.16 -6.17
N ARG A 27 -3.46 -12.67 -4.96
CA ARG A 27 -4.47 -12.95 -3.92
C ARG A 27 -5.15 -11.69 -3.39
N VAL A 28 -4.40 -10.60 -3.22
CA VAL A 28 -4.99 -9.30 -2.85
C VAL A 28 -5.91 -8.80 -3.96
N GLY A 29 -5.53 -8.97 -5.24
CA GLY A 29 -6.41 -8.67 -6.38
C GLY A 29 -7.71 -9.46 -6.37
N ALA A 30 -7.62 -10.77 -6.13
CA ALA A 30 -8.79 -11.63 -6.03
C ALA A 30 -9.71 -11.28 -4.86
N LEU A 31 -9.17 -10.75 -3.76
CA LEU A 31 -9.96 -10.33 -2.59
C LEU A 31 -10.78 -9.05 -2.83
N ILE A 32 -10.33 -8.20 -3.75
CA ILE A 32 -10.93 -6.88 -4.05
C ILE A 32 -11.59 -6.91 -5.44
N ASP A 33 -12.07 -8.08 -5.87
CA ASP A 33 -12.76 -8.29 -7.16
C ASP A 33 -12.04 -7.72 -8.38
N GLY A 34 -10.70 -7.70 -8.36
CA GLY A 34 -9.87 -7.17 -9.42
C GLY A 34 -9.70 -5.64 -9.44
N GLU A 35 -10.44 -4.89 -8.62
CA GLU A 35 -10.22 -3.46 -8.41
C GLU A 35 -9.05 -3.22 -7.43
N LEU A 36 -7.86 -3.64 -7.85
CA LEU A 36 -6.68 -3.51 -7.01
C LEU A 36 -6.37 -2.02 -6.77
N PRO A 37 -6.30 -1.57 -5.50
CA PRO A 37 -5.81 -0.23 -5.20
C PRO A 37 -4.33 -0.10 -5.60
N ARG A 38 -3.85 1.15 -5.64
CA ARG A 38 -2.43 1.44 -5.88
C ARG A 38 -1.56 0.61 -4.93
N LEU A 39 -0.75 -0.29 -5.49
CA LEU A 39 0.11 -1.16 -4.71
C LEU A 39 1.50 -0.54 -4.54
N LEU A 40 1.87 -0.24 -3.31
CA LEU A 40 3.23 0.15 -2.95
C LEU A 40 3.99 -1.08 -2.44
N VAL A 41 5.16 -1.37 -3.02
CA VAL A 41 6.07 -2.43 -2.56
C VAL A 41 7.27 -1.76 -1.92
N VAL A 42 7.35 -1.87 -0.60
CA VAL A 42 8.40 -1.26 0.21
C VAL A 42 9.57 -2.23 0.33
N VAL A 43 10.76 -1.79 -0.06
CA VAL A 43 12.00 -2.56 0.13
C VAL A 43 12.74 -1.98 1.33
N THR A 44 12.81 -2.72 2.44
CA THR A 44 13.54 -2.29 3.63
C THR A 44 15.04 -2.54 3.48
N HIS A 45 15.85 -1.97 4.37
CA HIS A 45 17.31 -2.12 4.39
C HIS A 45 18.00 -1.59 3.12
N ARG A 46 17.46 -0.51 2.51
CA ARG A 46 18.11 0.19 1.39
C ARG A 46 19.52 0.65 1.73
N ASP A 47 19.77 0.97 3.00
CA ASP A 47 21.08 1.37 3.51
C ASP A 47 22.14 0.27 3.39
N LEU A 48 21.74 -1.00 3.47
CA LEU A 48 22.63 -2.14 3.35
C LEU A 48 22.77 -2.62 1.90
N HIS A 49 21.67 -2.63 1.14
CA HIS A 49 21.66 -3.09 -0.23
C HIS A 49 20.77 -2.21 -1.09
N GLU A 50 21.35 -1.64 -2.13
CA GLU A 50 20.56 -1.00 -3.16
C GLU A 50 19.78 -2.06 -3.96
N PRO A 51 18.49 -1.84 -4.30
CA PRO A 51 17.72 -2.79 -5.09
C PRO A 51 18.39 -3.07 -6.44
N ASP A 52 18.75 -4.33 -6.67
CA ASP A 52 19.33 -4.79 -7.94
C ASP A 52 18.32 -4.59 -9.09
N PRO A 53 18.68 -3.87 -10.17
CA PRO A 53 17.82 -3.67 -11.34
C PRO A 53 17.25 -4.98 -11.90
N VAL A 54 18.02 -6.06 -11.90
CA VAL A 54 17.57 -7.37 -12.37
C VAL A 54 16.47 -7.94 -11.46
N ALA A 55 16.58 -7.72 -10.15
CA ALA A 55 15.53 -8.12 -9.21
C ALA A 55 14.25 -7.31 -9.44
N ILE A 56 14.37 -6.01 -9.75
CA ILE A 56 13.24 -5.14 -10.06
C ILE A 56 12.54 -5.61 -11.34
N GLU A 57 13.27 -5.88 -12.41
CA GLU A 57 12.70 -6.41 -13.67
C GLU A 57 11.95 -7.73 -13.45
N TRP A 58 12.51 -8.62 -12.63
CA TRP A 58 11.84 -9.87 -12.28
C TRP A 58 10.57 -9.63 -11.46
N MET A 59 10.58 -8.69 -10.52
CA MET A 59 9.38 -8.30 -9.79
C MET A 59 8.31 -7.76 -10.74
N VAL A 60 8.66 -6.89 -11.67
CA VAL A 60 7.75 -6.37 -12.70
C VAL A 60 7.14 -7.54 -13.50
N ALA A 61 7.97 -8.48 -13.96
CA ALA A 61 7.49 -9.64 -14.71
C ALA A 61 6.56 -10.55 -13.88
N GLU A 62 6.89 -10.83 -12.61
CA GLU A 62 6.05 -11.70 -11.76
C GLU A 62 4.72 -11.02 -11.38
N PHE A 63 4.69 -9.71 -11.15
CA PHE A 63 3.47 -8.97 -10.85
C PHE A 63 2.58 -8.83 -12.09
N ALA A 64 3.18 -8.64 -13.27
CA ALA A 64 2.46 -8.59 -14.54
C ALA A 64 1.71 -9.89 -14.84
N LYS A 65 2.24 -11.06 -14.44
CA LYS A 65 1.52 -12.35 -14.56
C LYS A 65 0.20 -12.38 -13.79
N GLN A 66 0.07 -11.55 -12.76
CA GLN A 66 -1.14 -11.41 -11.95
C GLN A 66 -1.96 -10.18 -12.35
N ASN A 67 -1.61 -9.51 -13.45
CA ASN A 67 -2.19 -8.25 -13.90
C ASN A 67 -2.13 -7.14 -12.84
N VAL A 68 -1.08 -7.15 -12.01
CA VAL A 68 -0.86 -6.17 -10.94
C VAL A 68 0.27 -5.23 -11.34
N SER A 69 0.04 -3.92 -11.23
CA SER A 69 1.11 -2.92 -11.25
C SER A 69 1.47 -2.52 -9.83
N PHE A 70 2.71 -2.07 -9.62
CA PHE A 70 3.16 -1.59 -8.33
C PHE A 70 4.17 -0.45 -8.47
N LYS A 71 4.32 0.33 -7.40
CA LYS A 71 5.41 1.30 -7.24
C LYS A 71 6.39 0.79 -6.20
N LEU A 72 7.67 0.75 -6.54
CA LEU A 72 8.74 0.34 -5.64
C LEU A 72 9.15 1.52 -4.73
N MET A 73 9.16 1.31 -3.42
CA MET A 73 9.53 2.32 -2.43
C MET A 73 10.68 1.80 -1.57
N PRO A 74 11.95 2.05 -1.94
CA PRO A 74 13.08 1.62 -1.15
C PRO A 74 13.26 2.55 0.06
N VAL A 75 13.39 1.98 1.26
CA VAL A 75 13.50 2.73 2.52
C VAL A 75 14.67 2.22 3.36
N ALA A 76 15.36 3.16 4.02
CA ALA A 76 16.37 2.86 5.02
C ALA A 76 15.76 3.08 6.41
N SER A 77 15.19 2.02 7.01
CA SER A 77 14.55 2.13 8.33
C SER A 77 15.54 2.49 9.44
N PHE A 78 16.80 2.09 9.28
CA PHE A 78 17.91 2.35 10.20
C PHE A 78 19.11 2.90 9.42
N SER A 79 20.19 3.22 10.14
CA SER A 79 21.44 3.74 9.57
C SER A 79 22.57 2.79 9.88
N GLU A 80 22.83 1.84 8.99
CA GLU A 80 24.04 1.00 9.05
C GLU A 80 25.20 1.59 8.23
N ASN A 81 24.90 2.48 7.27
CA ASN A 81 25.86 3.07 6.32
C ASN A 81 25.71 4.61 6.23
N ALA A 82 26.34 5.24 5.23
CA ALA A 82 26.26 6.69 4.98
C ALA A 82 24.85 7.21 4.62
N ILE A 83 23.86 6.34 4.53
CA ILE A 83 22.45 6.70 4.29
C ILE A 83 21.80 7.06 5.62
N LYS A 84 21.12 8.20 5.64
CA LYS A 84 20.43 8.70 6.84
C LYS A 84 19.33 7.73 7.26
N ALA A 85 19.22 7.44 8.56
CA ALA A 85 18.09 6.70 9.09
C ALA A 85 16.76 7.40 8.72
N GLY A 86 15.80 6.60 8.27
CA GLY A 86 14.50 7.08 7.78
C GLY A 86 14.52 7.62 6.36
N ASP A 87 15.62 7.48 5.61
CA ASP A 87 15.65 7.84 4.19
C ASP A 87 14.59 7.06 3.40
N GLY A 88 13.91 7.76 2.49
CA GLY A 88 12.75 7.23 1.74
C GLY A 88 11.41 7.21 2.48
N LEU A 89 11.36 7.42 3.81
CA LEU A 89 10.07 7.41 4.54
C LEU A 89 9.16 8.59 4.17
N ALA A 90 9.73 9.77 3.93
CA ALA A 90 8.94 10.94 3.51
C ALA A 90 8.24 10.69 2.17
N GLU A 91 8.95 10.11 1.21
CA GLU A 91 8.39 9.72 -0.10
C GLU A 91 7.34 8.62 0.04
N LEU A 92 7.60 7.62 0.90
CA LEU A 92 6.63 6.57 1.20
C LEU A 92 5.32 7.14 1.77
N ILE A 93 5.40 8.08 2.71
CA ILE A 93 4.22 8.74 3.30
C ILE A 93 3.46 9.50 2.20
N GLN A 94 4.16 10.29 1.39
CA GLN A 94 3.55 11.06 0.30
C GLN A 94 2.82 10.15 -0.69
N GLU A 95 3.43 9.04 -1.09
CA GLU A 95 2.83 8.07 -2.01
C GLU A 95 1.67 7.28 -1.41
N THR A 96 1.71 7.03 -0.09
CA THR A 96 0.65 6.32 0.62
C THR A 96 -0.59 7.20 0.78
N VAL A 97 -0.41 8.49 1.09
CA VAL A 97 -1.52 9.45 1.16
C VAL A 97 -2.09 9.71 -0.23
N GLY A 98 -1.24 9.72 -1.25
CA GLY A 98 -1.64 9.93 -2.64
C GLY A 98 -2.28 11.30 -2.87
N GLU A 99 -3.02 11.42 -3.97
CA GLU A 99 -3.88 12.60 -4.19
C GLU A 99 -5.23 12.39 -3.49
N PRO A 100 -5.81 13.46 -2.91
CA PRO A 100 -7.12 13.37 -2.27
C PRO A 100 -8.17 12.91 -3.27
N LYS A 101 -8.68 11.69 -3.10
CA LYS A 101 -9.83 11.20 -3.85
C LYS A 101 -11.09 11.92 -3.32
N PRO A 102 -12.03 12.34 -4.19
CA PRO A 102 -13.30 12.88 -3.73
C PRO A 102 -13.93 11.92 -2.73
N LEU A 103 -14.32 12.46 -1.57
CA LEU A 103 -14.93 11.68 -0.50
C LEU A 103 -16.15 10.95 -1.06
N PRO A 104 -16.29 9.62 -0.87
CA PRO A 104 -17.55 8.97 -1.18
C PRO A 104 -18.64 9.64 -0.36
N VAL A 105 -19.82 9.81 -0.96
CA VAL A 105 -21.02 10.27 -0.23
C VAL A 105 -21.40 9.14 0.73
N PHE A 106 -20.77 9.15 1.91
CA PHE A 106 -20.84 8.04 2.86
C PHE A 106 -22.22 7.96 3.54
N TRP A 107 -22.96 9.07 3.56
CA TRP A 107 -24.33 9.13 4.03
C TRP A 107 -25.18 9.85 2.98
N PRO A 108 -26.31 9.28 2.53
CA PRO A 108 -27.31 10.07 1.84
C PRO A 108 -27.76 11.16 2.82
N GLY A 109 -27.30 12.40 2.59
CA GLY A 109 -27.80 13.55 3.30
C GLY A 109 -29.31 13.55 3.14
N THR A 110 -30.03 13.27 4.22
CA THR A 110 -31.44 13.60 4.23
C THR A 110 -31.43 15.11 4.24
N ASP A 111 -31.71 15.74 3.09
CA ASP A 111 -32.02 17.15 3.07
C ASP A 111 -33.13 17.33 4.11
N LEU A 112 -32.79 17.91 5.25
CA LEU A 112 -33.77 18.31 6.23
C LEU A 112 -34.56 19.40 5.52
N ARG A 113 -35.70 19.01 4.93
CA ARG A 113 -36.72 19.97 4.55
C ARG A 113 -36.93 20.84 5.77
N SER A 114 -36.63 22.13 5.62
CA SER A 114 -36.79 23.13 6.67
C SER A 114 -38.16 22.92 7.34
N GLY A 115 -38.15 22.46 8.60
CA GLY A 115 -39.36 22.17 9.37
C GLY A 115 -39.64 20.72 9.78
N MET A 116 -38.82 19.71 9.43
CA MET A 116 -39.08 18.29 9.79
C MET A 116 -38.20 17.71 10.91
N SER A 117 -37.73 18.52 11.87
CA SER A 117 -37.26 17.97 13.14
C SER A 117 -38.46 17.54 13.99
N SER A 118 -38.99 16.33 13.77
CA SER A 118 -39.93 15.73 14.71
C SER A 118 -39.17 15.31 15.96
N PHE A 119 -39.14 16.19 16.97
CA PHE A 119 -38.70 15.83 18.30
C PHE A 119 -39.68 14.76 18.85
N LEU A 120 -39.16 13.57 19.17
CA LEU A 120 -39.89 12.58 19.96
C LEU A 120 -40.03 13.12 21.39
N SER A 121 -41.09 13.88 21.65
CA SER A 121 -41.48 14.25 22.99
C SER A 121 -42.04 13.02 23.69
N TYR A 122 -41.17 12.29 24.39
CA TYR A 122 -41.56 11.23 25.30
C TYR A 122 -42.27 11.86 26.51
N ARG A 123 -43.61 11.88 26.50
CA ARG A 123 -44.41 12.14 27.70
C ARG A 123 -44.39 10.88 28.54
N ARG A 124 -43.75 10.92 29.71
CA ARG A 124 -44.13 10.05 30.83
C ARG A 124 -45.41 10.65 31.40
N ASP A 125 -46.50 9.92 31.27
CA ASP A 125 -47.67 10.15 32.11
C ASP A 125 -47.25 9.92 33.56
N GLN A 126 -47.21 11.01 34.35
CA GLN A 126 -47.67 11.12 35.75
C GLN A 126 -47.47 12.55 36.25
#